data_AF-A0A928F2V3-F1
#
_entry.id   AF-A0A928F2V3-F1
#
_cell.length_a   1.000
_cell.length_b   1.000
_cell.length_c   1.000
_cell.angle_alpha   90.00
_cell.angle_beta   90.00
_cell.angle_gamma   90.00
#
_symmetry.space_group_name_H-M   'P 1'
#
loop_
_entity.id
_entity.type
_entity.pdbx_description
1 polymer ?
#
loop_
_entity_poly.entity_id
_entity_poly.type
_entity_poly.pdbx_seq_one_letter_code
_entity_poly.pdbx_strand_id
1 'polypeptide(L)'
;MEKPYSDLYRVKIGENEVKSNFACVSKMPFNRYFPGHQRDLSQTEEAAFVSFESEKYPVTIVIEAKNSFSNVTVRPLSEKIKARTCGKTISFEISHPGQYVVEPYGLHNALHIFANTKKNFDCKADEPNTIYFGAGVYHAGVIRLKDDMTVYIDKDAVVYGAFEGVGVKNVSICGYGVIDGGFFERTSENYLLAIDYRRFPDGNWEKEQMRTVRKFDESKFPAASQSTNTRGSKIYESKDAFEILLDEFKTVKTGIHLYNCEDVTVEGVIFRRTYCHKRRLPQHCF
;
A
#
# COMPACT_ATOMS: atom_id res chain seq x y z
N MET A 1 2.53 15.73 -3.79
CA MET A 1 1.60 16.41 -2.87
C MET A 1 1.01 15.29 -2.07
N GLU A 2 1.02 15.37 -0.75
CA GLU A 2 0.40 14.34 0.07
C GLU A 2 -1.10 14.36 -0.22
N LYS A 3 -1.61 13.27 -0.78
CA LYS A 3 -3.01 13.17 -1.21
C LYS A 3 -3.55 11.82 -0.75
N PRO A 4 -3.93 11.69 0.54
CA PRO A 4 -4.49 10.44 1.05
C PRO A 4 -5.90 10.18 0.51
N TYR A 5 -6.64 11.25 0.21
CA TYR A 5 -8.05 11.21 -0.21
C TYR A 5 -8.25 11.80 -1.61
N SER A 6 -9.28 11.31 -2.30
CA SER A 6 -9.69 11.73 -3.63
C SER A 6 -10.97 12.56 -3.57
N ASP A 7 -10.99 13.67 -4.31
CA ASP A 7 -12.19 14.50 -4.48
C ASP A 7 -13.03 14.06 -5.70
N LEU A 8 -12.69 12.95 -6.36
CA LEU A 8 -13.45 12.47 -7.52
C LEU A 8 -14.89 12.08 -7.16
N TYR A 9 -15.09 11.61 -5.93
CA TYR A 9 -16.36 11.07 -5.46
C TYR A 9 -16.60 11.43 -4.00
N ARG A 10 -17.83 11.86 -3.68
CA ARG A 10 -18.38 11.80 -2.32
C ARG A 10 -19.25 10.56 -2.21
N VAL A 11 -19.00 9.71 -1.21
CA VAL A 11 -19.62 8.40 -1.11
C VAL A 11 -20.35 8.28 0.23
N LYS A 12 -21.61 7.85 0.17
CA LYS A 12 -22.41 7.47 1.33
C LYS A 12 -22.74 5.98 1.27
N ILE A 13 -22.58 5.32 2.40
CA ILE A 13 -22.88 3.92 2.62
C ILE A 13 -23.99 3.87 3.68
N GLY A 14 -25.21 3.55 3.27
CA GLY A 14 -26.40 3.84 4.08
C GLY A 14 -26.52 5.34 4.35
N GLU A 15 -26.54 5.72 5.63
CA GLU A 15 -26.59 7.12 6.07
C GLU A 15 -25.21 7.75 6.28
N ASN A 16 -24.15 6.93 6.32
CA ASN A 16 -22.81 7.37 6.71
C ASN A 16 -21.98 7.81 5.51
N GLU A 17 -21.31 8.95 5.62
CA GLU A 17 -20.32 9.37 4.64
C GLU A 17 -18.98 8.64 4.88
N VAL A 18 -18.37 8.15 3.80
CA VAL A 18 -17.10 7.42 3.84
C VAL A 18 -16.07 8.16 3.01
N LYS A 19 -14.86 8.33 3.57
CA LYS A 19 -13.77 9.02 2.88
C LYS A 19 -13.32 8.22 1.66
N SER A 20 -13.35 8.90 0.51
CA SER A 20 -12.81 8.39 -0.74
C SER A 20 -11.28 8.47 -0.71
N ASN A 21 -10.60 7.33 -0.70
CA ASN A 21 -9.15 7.26 -0.73
C ASN A 21 -8.63 7.47 -2.15
N PHE A 22 -7.51 8.18 -2.27
CA PHE A 22 -6.81 8.35 -3.53
C PHE A 22 -6.04 7.08 -3.91
N ALA A 23 -6.03 6.75 -5.21
CA ALA A 23 -5.11 5.80 -5.82
C ALA A 23 -4.57 6.36 -7.15
N CYS A 24 -3.35 5.97 -7.50
CA CYS A 24 -2.74 6.29 -8.79
C CYS A 24 -2.69 5.02 -9.64
N VAL A 25 -3.32 5.05 -10.82
CA VAL A 25 -3.43 3.92 -11.74
C VAL A 25 -2.86 4.27 -13.12
N SER A 26 -2.64 3.25 -13.95
CA SER A 26 -2.23 3.46 -15.34
C SER A 26 -3.39 4.04 -16.15
N LYS A 27 -3.16 5.17 -16.82
CA LYS A 27 -4.10 5.72 -17.81
C LYS A 27 -4.18 4.87 -19.08
N MET A 28 -3.15 4.06 -19.32
CA MET A 28 -3.01 3.27 -20.54
C MET A 28 -3.35 1.79 -20.27
N PRO A 29 -4.13 1.13 -21.15
CA PRO A 29 -4.60 -0.24 -20.95
C PRO A 29 -3.51 -1.31 -21.17
N PHE A 30 -2.36 -0.96 -21.76
CA PHE A 30 -1.30 -1.90 -22.06
C PHE A 30 -0.02 -1.60 -21.28
N ASN A 31 0.56 -2.65 -20.70
CA ASN A 31 1.86 -2.57 -20.05
C ASN A 31 2.99 -2.78 -21.09
N ARG A 32 4.01 -1.91 -21.07
CA ARG A 32 5.24 -2.14 -21.85
C ARG A 32 6.00 -3.32 -21.24
N TYR A 33 6.41 -4.26 -22.09
CA TYR A 33 7.31 -5.35 -21.69
C TYR A 33 8.71 -4.81 -21.35
N PHE A 34 9.50 -5.61 -20.65
CA PHE A 34 10.91 -5.36 -20.30
C PHE A 34 11.72 -4.76 -21.48
N PRO A 35 12.62 -3.76 -21.30
CA PRO A 35 13.45 -3.46 -20.11
C PRO A 35 12.82 -2.60 -19.01
N GLY A 36 11.51 -2.32 -19.04
CA GLY A 36 10.78 -1.86 -17.86
C GLY A 36 11.19 -0.47 -17.37
N HIS A 37 11.03 0.54 -18.21
CA HIS A 37 11.24 1.93 -17.79
C HIS A 37 10.11 2.41 -16.87
N GLN A 38 10.46 3.30 -15.94
CA GLN A 38 9.48 4.07 -15.18
C GLN A 38 8.60 4.85 -16.17
N ARG A 39 7.27 4.68 -16.11
CA ARG A 39 6.33 5.41 -16.97
C ARG A 39 6.37 6.89 -16.67
N ASP A 40 5.99 7.72 -17.63
CA ASP A 40 5.77 9.15 -17.42
C ASP A 40 4.49 9.39 -16.59
N LEU A 41 4.47 10.46 -15.77
CA LEU A 41 3.30 10.85 -14.98
C LEU A 41 2.08 11.15 -15.85
N SER A 42 2.29 11.65 -17.07
CA SER A 42 1.23 11.88 -18.06
C SER A 42 0.48 10.60 -18.47
N GLN A 43 1.07 9.42 -18.21
CA GLN A 43 0.47 8.10 -18.45
C GLN A 43 -0.16 7.50 -17.19
N THR A 44 -0.23 8.27 -16.12
CA THR A 44 -0.96 7.90 -14.90
C THR A 44 -2.23 8.72 -14.76
N GLU A 45 -3.20 8.18 -14.04
CA GLU A 45 -4.40 8.89 -13.66
C GLU A 45 -4.83 8.56 -12.24
N GLU A 46 -5.69 9.41 -11.70
CA GLU A 46 -6.30 9.18 -10.39
C GLU A 46 -7.45 8.17 -10.51
N ALA A 47 -7.45 7.17 -9.65
CA ALA A 47 -8.63 6.39 -9.30
C ALA A 47 -8.96 6.64 -7.83
N ALA A 48 -10.15 6.24 -7.42
CA ALA A 48 -10.59 6.36 -6.04
C ALA A 48 -10.96 4.98 -5.49
N PHE A 49 -10.87 4.81 -4.18
CA PHE A 49 -11.45 3.65 -3.53
C PHE A 49 -12.05 3.98 -2.17
N VAL A 50 -13.06 3.22 -1.78
CA VAL A 50 -13.62 3.22 -0.42
C VAL A 50 -13.55 1.81 0.15
N SER A 51 -13.29 1.72 1.44
CA SER A 51 -13.36 0.48 2.21
C SER A 51 -14.34 0.72 3.35
N PHE A 52 -15.27 -0.20 3.54
CA PHE A 52 -16.23 -0.11 4.64
C PHE A 52 -16.60 -1.50 5.15
N GLU A 53 -17.21 -1.53 6.32
CA GLU A 53 -17.70 -2.73 6.96
C GLU A 53 -19.22 -2.66 7.09
N SER A 54 -19.88 -3.80 6.90
CA SER A 54 -21.29 -3.94 7.26
C SER A 54 -21.55 -5.27 7.93
N GLU A 55 -22.43 -5.26 8.94
CA GLU A 55 -23.00 -6.47 9.54
C GLU A 55 -24.18 -7.00 8.73
N LYS A 56 -24.88 -6.12 8.00
CA LYS A 56 -26.13 -6.44 7.32
C LYS A 56 -26.07 -6.00 5.86
N TYR A 57 -26.62 -6.84 5.00
CA TYR A 57 -26.84 -6.57 3.60
C TYR A 57 -28.34 -6.82 3.28
N PRO A 58 -28.92 -6.14 2.28
CA PRO A 58 -28.27 -5.22 1.35
C PRO A 58 -27.88 -3.86 1.97
N VAL A 59 -26.87 -3.22 1.38
CA VAL A 59 -26.42 -1.88 1.74
C VAL A 59 -26.64 -0.94 0.55
N THR A 60 -27.26 0.21 0.82
CA THR A 60 -27.44 1.27 -0.17
C THR A 60 -26.15 2.08 -0.34
N ILE A 61 -25.71 2.23 -1.57
CA ILE A 61 -24.55 3.01 -1.97
C ILE A 61 -25.04 4.24 -2.72
N VAL A 62 -24.63 5.43 -2.28
CA VAL A 62 -24.91 6.69 -2.97
C VAL A 62 -23.59 7.40 -3.24
N ILE A 63 -23.32 7.69 -4.51
CA ILE A 63 -22.09 8.31 -4.98
C ILE A 63 -22.43 9.60 -5.70
N GLU A 64 -21.81 10.70 -5.30
CA GLU A 64 -21.83 11.95 -6.05
C GLU A 64 -20.49 12.11 -6.77
N ALA A 65 -20.52 12.06 -8.10
CA ALA A 65 -19.32 12.23 -8.91
C ALA A 65 -18.99 13.72 -9.10
N LYS A 66 -17.71 14.06 -9.10
CA LYS A 66 -17.24 15.44 -9.33
C LYS A 66 -17.65 15.97 -10.71
N ASN A 67 -17.46 15.16 -11.74
CA ASN A 67 -17.73 15.52 -13.13
C ASN A 67 -19.02 14.87 -13.64
N SER A 68 -19.67 15.50 -14.62
CA SER A 68 -20.82 14.91 -15.30
C SER A 68 -20.41 13.66 -16.08
N PHE A 69 -21.27 12.65 -16.11
CA PHE A 69 -21.08 11.41 -16.85
C PHE A 69 -22.31 11.10 -17.71
N SER A 70 -22.14 10.27 -18.73
CA SER A 70 -23.22 9.86 -19.64
C SER A 70 -23.73 8.45 -19.39
N ASN A 71 -22.87 7.56 -18.86
CA ASN A 71 -23.21 6.17 -18.57
C ASN A 71 -22.50 5.71 -17.30
N VAL A 72 -23.01 4.65 -16.66
CA VAL A 72 -22.41 4.06 -15.47
C VAL A 72 -22.46 2.54 -15.60
N THR A 73 -21.32 1.89 -15.42
CA THR A 73 -21.23 0.44 -15.26
C THR A 73 -20.82 0.10 -13.82
N VAL A 74 -21.50 -0.86 -13.20
CA VAL A 74 -21.11 -1.43 -11.90
C VAL A 74 -20.65 -2.86 -12.10
N ARG A 75 -19.45 -3.18 -11.64
CA ARG A 75 -18.83 -4.52 -11.70
C ARG A 75 -18.83 -5.18 -10.32
N PRO A 76 -18.84 -6.53 -10.24
CA PRO A 76 -18.78 -7.46 -11.38
C PRO A 76 -20.12 -7.58 -12.13
N LEU A 77 -20.05 -7.72 -13.46
CA LEU A 77 -21.25 -7.77 -14.32
C LEU A 77 -22.15 -8.99 -14.01
N SER A 78 -21.59 -10.03 -13.40
CA SER A 78 -22.32 -11.21 -12.93
C SER A 78 -23.39 -10.87 -11.88
N GLU A 79 -23.18 -9.81 -11.10
CA GLU A 79 -24.12 -9.35 -10.06
C GLU A 79 -25.33 -8.60 -10.63
N LYS A 80 -25.27 -8.22 -11.92
CA LYS A 80 -26.38 -7.54 -12.63
C LYS A 80 -26.93 -6.32 -11.87
N ILE A 81 -26.07 -5.62 -11.13
CA ILE A 81 -26.44 -4.44 -10.34
C ILE A 81 -26.91 -3.33 -11.29
N LYS A 82 -28.14 -2.85 -11.05
CA LYS A 82 -28.74 -1.75 -11.82
C LYS A 82 -28.58 -0.45 -11.04
N ALA A 83 -27.68 0.42 -11.51
CA ALA A 83 -27.52 1.75 -10.95
C ALA A 83 -28.61 2.72 -11.44
N ARG A 84 -29.15 3.50 -10.52
CA ARG A 84 -30.02 4.65 -10.80
C ARG A 84 -29.17 5.92 -10.81
N THR A 85 -29.36 6.76 -11.81
CA THR A 85 -28.61 8.01 -11.98
C THR A 85 -29.55 9.22 -11.96
N CYS A 86 -29.14 10.29 -11.29
CA CYS A 86 -29.84 11.56 -11.26
C CYS A 86 -28.81 12.69 -11.25
N GLY A 87 -28.66 13.40 -12.39
CA GLY A 87 -27.58 14.37 -12.55
C GLY A 87 -26.21 13.72 -12.37
N LYS A 88 -25.46 14.13 -11.34
CA LYS A 88 -24.14 13.57 -10.98
C LYS A 88 -24.19 12.51 -9.88
N THR A 89 -25.40 12.12 -9.45
CA THR A 89 -25.58 11.15 -8.38
C THR A 89 -25.85 9.76 -8.97
N ILE A 90 -25.18 8.75 -8.44
CA ILE A 90 -25.32 7.33 -8.76
C ILE A 90 -25.79 6.63 -7.48
N SER A 91 -26.81 5.78 -7.58
CA SER A 91 -27.32 5.00 -6.44
C SER A 91 -27.61 3.56 -6.84
N PHE A 92 -27.22 2.62 -5.99
CA PHE A 92 -27.50 1.19 -6.14
C PHE A 92 -27.41 0.48 -4.80
N GLU A 93 -27.75 -0.80 -4.78
CA GLU A 93 -27.60 -1.66 -3.61
C GLU A 93 -26.63 -2.80 -3.93
N ILE A 94 -25.85 -3.19 -2.94
CA ILE A 94 -25.06 -4.42 -2.96
C ILE A 94 -25.60 -5.37 -1.90
N SER A 95 -25.66 -6.67 -2.21
CA SER A 95 -26.35 -7.68 -1.39
C SER A 95 -25.43 -8.57 -0.57
N HIS A 96 -24.11 -8.46 -0.74
CA HIS A 96 -23.13 -9.23 0.03
C HIS A 96 -21.78 -8.50 0.11
N PRO A 97 -20.88 -8.91 1.02
CA PRO A 97 -19.50 -8.47 1.02
C PRO A 97 -18.80 -8.82 -0.30
N GLY A 98 -17.90 -7.96 -0.76
CA GLY A 98 -17.21 -8.17 -2.03
C GLY A 98 -16.45 -6.95 -2.53
N GLN A 99 -15.92 -7.09 -3.74
CA GLN A 99 -15.20 -6.04 -4.43
C GLN A 99 -16.02 -5.57 -5.62
N TYR A 100 -16.33 -4.29 -5.65
CA TYR A 100 -17.13 -3.68 -6.71
C TYR A 100 -16.35 -2.54 -7.37
N VAL A 101 -16.65 -2.27 -8.63
CA VAL A 101 -16.05 -1.14 -9.37
C VAL A 101 -17.16 -0.35 -10.05
N VAL A 102 -17.17 0.96 -9.86
CA VAL A 102 -18.09 1.88 -10.51
C VAL A 102 -17.31 2.66 -11.58
N GLU A 103 -17.78 2.55 -12.81
CA GLU A 103 -17.14 3.05 -14.03
C GLU A 103 -18.04 4.10 -14.71
N PRO A 104 -18.09 5.35 -14.20
CA PRO A 104 -18.86 6.43 -14.83
C PRO A 104 -18.16 7.04 -16.06
N TYR A 105 -16.85 6.82 -16.20
CA TYR A 105 -16.03 7.35 -17.30
C TYR A 105 -15.34 6.23 -18.09
N GLY A 106 -16.00 5.07 -18.19
CA GLY A 106 -15.37 3.85 -18.69
C GLY A 106 -14.29 3.36 -17.73
N LEU A 107 -13.14 2.95 -18.25
CA LEU A 107 -12.02 2.45 -17.44
C LEU A 107 -11.26 3.56 -16.69
N HIS A 108 -11.53 4.83 -17.01
CA HIS A 108 -10.86 5.98 -16.43
C HIS A 108 -11.51 6.43 -15.13
N ASN A 109 -10.68 6.90 -14.21
CA ASN A 109 -11.11 7.47 -12.93
C ASN A 109 -12.12 6.61 -12.14
N ALA A 110 -12.03 5.28 -12.22
CA ALA A 110 -12.97 4.38 -11.57
C ALA A 110 -12.99 4.54 -10.05
N LEU A 111 -14.15 4.22 -9.45
CA LEU A 111 -14.30 4.09 -7.99
C LEU A 111 -14.33 2.60 -7.62
N HIS A 112 -13.34 2.15 -6.85
CA HIS A 112 -13.32 0.80 -6.29
C HIS A 112 -13.99 0.80 -4.91
N ILE A 113 -14.81 -0.21 -4.63
CA ILE A 113 -15.55 -0.35 -3.38
C ILE A 113 -15.19 -1.70 -2.77
N PHE A 114 -14.57 -1.68 -1.60
CA PHE A 114 -14.28 -2.86 -0.79
C PHE A 114 -15.33 -2.95 0.32
N ALA A 115 -16.33 -3.80 0.11
CA ALA A 115 -17.39 -4.06 1.08
C ALA A 115 -16.99 -5.27 1.94
N ASN A 116 -16.59 -5.01 3.18
CA ASN A 116 -16.12 -6.04 4.10
C ASN A 116 -17.25 -6.48 5.04
N THR A 117 -17.16 -7.72 5.52
CA THR A 117 -17.92 -8.14 6.71
C THR A 117 -17.30 -7.46 7.92
N LYS A 118 -18.13 -6.93 8.83
CA LYS A 118 -17.61 -6.40 10.09
C LYS A 118 -16.84 -7.48 10.85
N LYS A 119 -15.62 -7.16 11.27
CA LYS A 119 -14.75 -8.09 11.98
C LYS A 119 -14.20 -7.42 13.24
N ASN A 120 -14.22 -8.14 14.36
CA ASN A 120 -13.38 -7.81 15.49
C ASN A 120 -12.02 -8.48 15.27
N PHE A 121 -10.95 -7.70 15.27
CA PHE A 121 -9.58 -8.20 15.11
C PHE A 121 -8.92 -8.57 16.45
N ASP A 122 -9.67 -8.48 17.57
CA ASP A 122 -9.22 -8.81 18.92
C ASP A 122 -7.90 -8.12 19.30
N CYS A 123 -7.72 -6.88 18.86
CA CYS A 123 -6.54 -6.06 19.14
C CYS A 123 -6.94 -4.84 19.97
N LYS A 124 -6.21 -4.59 21.07
CA LYS A 124 -6.42 -3.41 21.92
C LYS A 124 -5.20 -2.52 21.98
N ALA A 125 -5.44 -1.21 22.02
CA ALA A 125 -4.37 -0.21 22.01
C ALA A 125 -3.46 -0.25 23.25
N ASP A 126 -3.92 -0.81 24.36
CA ASP A 126 -3.20 -0.93 25.63
C ASP A 126 -2.45 -2.27 25.80
N GLU A 127 -2.55 -3.18 24.83
CA GLU A 127 -1.85 -4.45 24.89
C GLU A 127 -0.33 -4.27 24.74
N PRO A 128 0.48 -5.01 25.52
CA PRO A 128 1.92 -5.04 25.33
C PRO A 128 2.27 -5.47 23.90
N ASN A 129 3.32 -4.87 23.33
CA ASN A 129 3.79 -5.15 21.97
C ASN A 129 2.77 -4.82 20.85
N THR A 130 1.75 -4.01 21.14
CA THR A 130 0.81 -3.52 20.12
C THR A 130 1.18 -2.11 19.66
N ILE A 131 1.24 -1.91 18.34
CA ILE A 131 1.16 -0.59 17.72
C ILE A 131 -0.26 -0.38 17.19
N TYR A 132 -0.90 0.68 17.65
CA TYR A 132 -2.26 1.02 17.27
C TYR A 132 -2.31 2.34 16.49
N PHE A 133 -2.65 2.27 15.21
CA PHE A 133 -2.91 3.44 14.37
C PHE A 133 -4.41 3.70 14.30
N GLY A 134 -4.90 4.63 15.14
CA GLY A 134 -6.30 5.10 15.07
C GLY A 134 -6.56 5.98 13.84
N ALA A 135 -7.80 6.40 13.60
CA ALA A 135 -8.16 7.26 12.46
C ALA A 135 -7.21 8.47 12.30
N GLY A 136 -6.61 8.64 11.12
CA GLY A 136 -5.61 9.70 10.90
C GLY A 136 -4.60 9.39 9.81
N VAL A 137 -3.64 10.29 9.62
CA VAL A 137 -2.55 10.12 8.66
C VAL A 137 -1.23 10.09 9.42
N TYR A 138 -0.43 9.05 9.21
CA TYR A 138 0.80 8.80 9.94
C TYR A 138 1.98 8.66 8.99
N HIS A 139 3.12 9.24 9.36
CA HIS A 139 4.40 9.04 8.69
C HIS A 139 5.29 8.16 9.54
N ALA A 140 5.00 6.87 9.53
CA ALA A 140 5.66 5.89 10.39
C ALA A 140 7.09 5.53 9.91
N GLY A 141 7.42 5.78 8.64
CA GLY A 141 8.69 5.34 8.08
C GLY A 141 8.76 3.82 8.03
N VAL A 142 9.90 3.23 8.38
CA VAL A 142 10.04 1.77 8.48
C VAL A 142 9.85 1.34 9.93
N ILE A 143 8.89 0.47 10.18
CA ILE A 143 8.68 -0.17 11.48
C ILE A 143 9.27 -1.58 11.42
N ARG A 144 10.23 -1.85 12.30
CA ARG A 144 10.77 -3.20 12.49
C ARG A 144 9.88 -3.98 13.44
N LEU A 145 9.34 -5.06 12.91
CA LEU A 145 8.54 -6.03 13.63
C LEU A 145 9.43 -6.81 14.61
N LYS A 146 8.83 -7.25 15.70
CA LYS A 146 9.45 -8.09 16.73
C LYS A 146 8.56 -9.29 16.99
N ASP A 147 9.10 -10.28 17.69
CA ASP A 147 8.30 -11.42 18.14
C ASP A 147 7.07 -10.96 18.94
N ASP A 148 5.94 -11.65 18.75
CA ASP A 148 4.67 -11.42 19.44
C ASP A 148 4.08 -10.01 19.24
N MET A 149 4.50 -9.31 18.18
CA MET A 149 4.07 -7.95 17.90
C MET A 149 2.75 -7.91 17.13
N THR A 150 1.86 -7.02 17.54
CA THR A 150 0.63 -6.71 16.80
C THR A 150 0.64 -5.29 16.27
N VAL A 151 0.26 -5.09 15.02
CA VAL A 151 0.06 -3.79 14.38
C VAL A 151 -1.39 -3.70 13.92
N TYR A 152 -2.15 -2.82 14.54
CA TYR A 152 -3.52 -2.53 14.13
C TYR A 152 -3.61 -1.20 13.38
N ILE A 153 -4.32 -1.22 12.26
CA ILE A 153 -4.52 -0.06 11.39
C ILE A 153 -6.02 0.17 11.20
N ASP A 154 -6.53 1.20 11.87
CA ASP A 154 -7.95 1.59 11.80
C ASP A 154 -8.39 1.88 10.36
N LYS A 155 -9.67 1.61 10.06
CA LYS A 155 -10.26 1.79 8.72
C LYS A 155 -10.08 3.20 8.14
N ASP A 156 -10.00 4.22 9.00
CA ASP A 156 -9.81 5.62 8.61
C ASP A 156 -8.35 6.08 8.75
N ALA A 157 -7.42 5.15 9.00
CA ALA A 157 -5.98 5.40 9.09
C ALA A 157 -5.25 5.18 7.76
N VAL A 158 -4.33 6.09 7.45
CA VAL A 158 -3.36 5.98 6.36
C VAL A 158 -1.96 6.04 6.95
N VAL A 159 -1.21 4.95 6.84
CA VAL A 159 0.16 4.83 7.34
C VAL A 159 1.14 4.88 6.17
N TYR A 160 1.80 6.02 6.00
CA TYR A 160 2.93 6.16 5.10
C TYR A 160 4.16 5.49 5.71
N GLY A 161 4.50 4.32 5.21
CA GLY A 161 5.58 3.52 5.77
C GLY A 161 5.67 2.11 5.24
N ALA A 162 6.51 1.31 5.89
CA ALA A 162 6.64 -0.12 5.65
C ALA A 162 6.90 -0.88 6.96
N PHE A 163 6.46 -2.12 7.02
CA PHE A 163 6.74 -3.04 8.12
C PHE A 163 7.78 -4.07 7.67
N GLU A 164 8.79 -4.29 8.49
CA GLU A 164 9.94 -5.15 8.18
C GLU A 164 10.14 -6.17 9.30
N GLY A 165 10.07 -7.46 8.97
CA GLY A 165 10.27 -8.56 9.91
C GLY A 165 11.36 -9.50 9.41
N VAL A 166 12.28 -9.86 10.32
CA VAL A 166 13.42 -10.73 10.01
C VAL A 166 13.55 -11.79 11.10
N GLY A 167 13.27 -13.05 10.73
CA GLY A 167 13.30 -14.14 11.70
C GLY A 167 12.32 -13.97 12.86
N VAL A 168 11.25 -13.18 12.67
CA VAL A 168 10.27 -12.88 13.72
C VAL A 168 9.16 -13.92 13.77
N LYS A 169 8.55 -14.09 14.94
CA LYS A 169 7.47 -15.05 15.20
C LYS A 169 6.21 -14.38 15.72
N ASN A 170 5.05 -14.99 15.46
CA ASN A 170 3.76 -14.60 16.05
C ASN A 170 3.40 -13.12 15.81
N VAL A 171 3.55 -12.64 14.57
CA VAL A 171 3.26 -11.25 14.23
C VAL A 171 1.89 -11.11 13.59
N SER A 172 1.12 -10.11 14.01
CA SER A 172 -0.18 -9.78 13.39
C SER A 172 -0.17 -8.35 12.85
N ILE A 173 -0.53 -8.17 11.58
CA ILE A 173 -0.78 -6.86 10.96
C ILE A 173 -2.22 -6.87 10.46
N CYS A 174 -3.10 -6.14 11.14
CA CYS A 174 -4.54 -6.26 10.94
C CYS A 174 -5.28 -4.91 10.95
N GLY A 175 -6.57 -4.94 10.64
CA GLY A 175 -7.44 -3.78 10.55
C GLY A 175 -7.94 -3.53 9.12
N TYR A 176 -8.49 -2.36 8.84
CA TYR A 176 -9.05 -2.00 7.53
C TYR A 176 -8.44 -0.74 6.92
N GLY A 177 -7.37 -0.22 7.51
CA GLY A 177 -6.70 0.98 7.03
C GLY A 177 -5.74 0.73 5.88
N VAL A 178 -5.00 1.78 5.52
CA VAL A 178 -4.14 1.81 4.34
C VAL A 178 -2.67 1.86 4.74
N ILE A 179 -1.85 0.97 4.18
CA ILE A 179 -0.39 1.02 4.21
C ILE A 179 0.08 1.61 2.88
N ASP A 180 0.77 2.76 2.92
CA ASP A 180 1.21 3.48 1.73
C ASP A 180 2.74 3.54 1.61
N GLY A 181 3.28 2.72 0.70
CA GLY A 181 4.70 2.71 0.36
C GLY A 181 5.12 3.83 -0.59
N GLY A 182 4.24 4.76 -0.93
CA GLY A 182 4.48 5.87 -1.86
C GLY A 182 5.50 6.90 -1.37
N PHE A 183 5.81 6.90 -0.07
CA PHE A 183 6.89 7.73 0.50
C PHE A 183 8.28 7.30 0.02
N PHE A 184 8.47 6.02 -0.27
CA PHE A 184 9.75 5.46 -0.69
C PHE A 184 10.00 5.75 -2.18
N GLU A 185 10.84 6.76 -2.43
CA GLU A 185 11.27 7.12 -3.78
C GLU A 185 12.12 6.01 -4.43
N ARG A 186 12.23 6.02 -5.76
CA ARG A 186 13.18 5.19 -6.51
C ARG A 186 14.27 6.12 -7.04
N THR A 187 15.54 5.91 -6.68
CA THR A 187 16.65 6.80 -7.04
C THR A 187 17.51 6.24 -8.18
N SER A 188 17.28 5.00 -8.63
CA SER A 188 17.91 4.43 -9.81
C SER A 188 16.88 3.87 -10.82
N GLU A 189 17.25 3.85 -12.10
CA GLU A 189 16.43 3.31 -13.20
C GLU A 189 16.73 1.84 -13.52
N ASN A 190 17.90 1.35 -13.10
CA ASN A 190 18.42 0.05 -13.49
C ASN A 190 18.38 -1.01 -12.39
N TYR A 191 17.86 -0.69 -11.21
CA TYR A 191 17.64 -1.67 -10.17
C TYR A 191 16.31 -1.42 -9.47
N LEU A 192 15.72 -2.50 -8.98
CA LEU A 192 14.52 -2.56 -8.14
C LEU A 192 14.62 -1.76 -6.83
N LEU A 193 15.56 -0.82 -6.66
CA LEU A 193 16.10 -0.32 -5.40
C LEU A 193 16.61 1.11 -5.53
N ALA A 194 16.08 2.02 -4.71
CA ALA A 194 16.83 2.96 -3.85
C ALA A 194 15.96 4.16 -3.44
N ILE A 195 15.89 4.49 -2.15
CA ILE A 195 15.06 5.58 -1.57
C ILE A 195 15.81 6.93 -1.61
N ASP A 196 15.11 8.08 -1.63
CA ASP A 196 15.71 9.41 -1.45
C ASP A 196 15.78 9.76 0.04
N TYR A 197 16.96 9.58 0.63
CA TYR A 197 17.17 9.66 2.07
C TYR A 197 17.41 11.08 2.61
N ARG A 198 17.41 12.11 1.75
CA ARG A 198 17.57 13.51 2.18
C ARG A 198 16.41 14.02 3.03
N ARG A 199 15.30 13.26 3.11
CA ARG A 199 14.11 13.57 3.90
C ARG A 199 14.13 13.03 5.33
N PHE A 200 15.11 12.19 5.69
CA PHE A 200 15.23 11.69 7.06
C PHE A 200 16.01 12.69 7.94
N PRO A 201 15.61 12.89 9.21
CA PRO A 201 16.34 13.74 10.16
C PRO A 201 17.80 13.33 10.33
N ASP A 202 18.68 14.31 10.55
CA ASP A 202 20.07 14.05 10.96
C ASP A 202 20.09 13.33 12.33
N GLY A 203 20.90 12.26 12.45
CA GLY A 203 20.90 11.37 13.63
C GLY A 203 19.96 10.16 13.52
N ASN A 204 19.24 9.99 12.40
CA ASN A 204 18.57 8.74 12.11
C ASN A 204 19.61 7.62 11.85
N TRP A 205 19.49 6.49 12.55
CA TRP A 205 20.37 5.33 12.44
C TRP A 205 20.52 4.81 10.99
N GLU A 206 19.48 4.95 10.15
CA GLU A 206 19.50 4.60 8.72
C GLU A 206 20.50 5.47 7.92
N LYS A 207 20.65 6.75 8.32
CA LYS A 207 21.62 7.69 7.75
C LYS A 207 23.04 7.42 8.27
N GLU A 208 23.16 6.88 9.49
CA GLU A 208 24.42 6.57 10.17
C GLU A 208 25.05 5.27 9.65
N GLN A 209 24.27 4.21 9.42
CA GLN A 209 24.70 2.96 8.78
C GLN A 209 25.16 3.15 7.32
N MET A 210 24.64 4.18 6.64
CA MET A 210 24.94 4.44 5.22
C MET A 210 26.18 5.30 4.95
N ARG A 211 26.78 5.96 5.96
CA ARG A 211 28.08 6.67 5.80
C ARG A 211 29.21 5.73 5.38
N THR A 212 29.04 4.44 5.63
CA THR A 212 29.96 3.35 5.30
C THR A 212 29.74 2.71 3.93
N VAL A 213 28.69 3.10 3.17
CA VAL A 213 28.27 2.36 1.97
C VAL A 213 28.83 2.99 0.68
N ARG A 214 30.10 2.70 0.41
CA ARG A 214 30.63 2.59 -0.96
C ARG A 214 31.41 1.27 -1.05
N LYS A 215 30.88 0.34 -1.86
CA LYS A 215 31.34 -1.02 -2.19
C LYS A 215 30.59 -2.12 -1.41
N PHE A 216 29.80 -2.87 -2.16
CA PHE A 216 29.31 -4.20 -1.80
C PHE A 216 30.53 -5.09 -1.52
N ASP A 217 30.67 -5.55 -0.28
CA ASP A 217 31.82 -6.34 0.16
C ASP A 217 31.41 -7.79 0.38
N GLU A 218 31.63 -8.62 -0.65
CA GLU A 218 31.32 -10.05 -0.64
C GLU A 218 32.05 -10.82 0.48
N SER A 219 33.14 -10.26 1.03
CA SER A 219 33.91 -10.90 2.10
C SER A 219 33.17 -10.93 3.45
N LYS A 220 32.10 -10.13 3.62
CA LYS A 220 31.24 -10.14 4.81
C LYS A 220 30.27 -11.32 4.89
N PHE A 221 30.24 -12.20 3.89
CA PHE A 221 29.35 -13.37 3.81
C PHE A 221 30.10 -14.72 3.85
N PRO A 222 30.85 -15.05 4.91
CA PRO A 222 31.76 -16.19 4.92
C PRO A 222 31.09 -17.59 5.02
N ALA A 223 29.76 -17.68 5.19
CA ALA A 223 29.07 -18.95 5.43
C ALA A 223 27.73 -19.08 4.67
N ALA A 224 27.73 -18.85 3.36
CA ALA A 224 26.65 -19.37 2.50
C ALA A 224 26.97 -20.83 2.16
N SER A 225 26.11 -21.78 2.53
CA SER A 225 26.18 -23.12 1.98
C SER A 225 25.85 -23.00 0.48
N GLN A 226 26.87 -23.18 -0.36
CA GLN A 226 26.69 -23.08 -1.81
C GLN A 226 26.00 -24.35 -2.32
N SER A 227 24.68 -24.45 -2.12
CA SER A 227 23.86 -25.32 -2.95
C SER A 227 23.30 -24.45 -4.09
N THR A 228 24.00 -24.43 -5.22
CA THR A 228 23.48 -23.83 -6.44
C THR A 228 22.45 -24.77 -7.05
N ASN A 229 21.17 -24.40 -7.02
CA ASN A 229 20.28 -24.93 -8.04
C ASN A 229 20.72 -24.38 -9.42
N THR A 230 20.30 -25.02 -10.51
CA THR A 230 20.68 -24.71 -11.90
C THR A 230 20.38 -23.28 -12.38
N ARG A 231 19.91 -22.39 -11.49
CA ARG A 231 19.65 -20.97 -11.76
C ARG A 231 20.47 -20.00 -10.88
N GLY A 232 21.50 -20.48 -10.16
CA GLY A 232 22.42 -19.62 -9.41
C GLY A 232 21.84 -19.01 -8.14
N SER A 233 20.83 -19.65 -7.53
CA SER A 233 20.28 -19.19 -6.24
C SER A 233 21.29 -19.49 -5.11
N LYS A 234 21.56 -18.51 -4.25
CA LYS A 234 22.37 -18.68 -3.02
C LYS A 234 21.44 -18.86 -1.83
N ILE A 235 21.73 -19.82 -0.96
CA ILE A 235 20.99 -20.08 0.29
C ILE A 235 21.86 -19.60 1.45
N TYR A 236 21.27 -18.84 2.37
CA TYR A 236 21.93 -18.32 3.57
C TYR A 236 21.27 -18.97 4.78
N GLU A 237 22.04 -19.69 5.58
CA GLU A 237 21.52 -20.58 6.63
C GLU A 237 21.52 -19.95 8.04
N SER A 238 22.15 -18.78 8.23
CA SER A 238 22.19 -18.11 9.53
C SER A 238 21.41 -16.80 9.56
N LYS A 239 20.77 -16.52 10.70
CA LYS A 239 20.07 -15.26 10.98
C LYS A 239 20.97 -14.05 10.76
N ASP A 240 22.22 -14.11 11.23
CA ASP A 240 23.19 -13.01 11.09
C ASP A 240 23.57 -12.74 9.62
N ALA A 241 23.78 -13.78 8.81
CA ALA A 241 24.08 -13.61 7.38
C ALA A 241 22.88 -13.05 6.61
N PHE A 242 21.67 -13.40 7.06
CA PHE A 242 20.43 -12.90 6.48
C PHE A 242 20.17 -11.42 6.83
N GLU A 243 20.48 -10.99 8.06
CA GLU A 243 20.43 -9.58 8.47
C GLU A 243 21.43 -8.72 7.68
N ILE A 244 22.66 -9.20 7.47
CA ILE A 244 23.66 -8.54 6.61
C ILE A 244 23.16 -8.47 5.16
N LEU A 245 22.49 -9.52 4.69
CA LEU A 245 21.92 -9.55 3.35
C LEU A 245 20.81 -8.50 3.20
N LEU A 246 19.97 -8.27 4.20
CA LEU A 246 18.96 -7.21 4.14
C LEU A 246 19.54 -5.79 4.20
N ASP A 247 20.62 -5.59 4.94
CA ASP A 247 21.31 -4.30 4.98
C ASP A 247 21.96 -3.95 3.63
N GLU A 248 22.49 -4.97 2.92
CA GLU A 248 23.06 -4.84 1.58
C GLU A 248 21.98 -4.79 0.46
N PHE A 249 20.92 -5.60 0.56
CA PHE A 249 19.78 -5.62 -0.38
C PHE A 249 18.81 -4.50 -0.02
N LYS A 250 19.04 -3.33 -0.61
CA LYS A 250 18.19 -2.12 -0.45
C LYS A 250 16.82 -2.25 -1.12
N THR A 251 16.01 -3.25 -0.77
CA THR A 251 14.64 -3.50 -1.27
C THR A 251 13.80 -2.22 -1.33
N VAL A 252 13.10 -1.98 -2.45
CA VAL A 252 12.09 -0.90 -2.46
C VAL A 252 11.07 -1.31 -1.41
N LYS A 253 11.02 -0.56 -0.32
CA LYS A 253 10.16 -0.88 0.80
C LYS A 253 8.69 -0.60 0.45
N THR A 254 8.01 -1.51 -0.26
CA THR A 254 6.62 -1.34 -0.75
C THR A 254 5.54 -1.83 0.23
N GLY A 255 5.62 -1.45 1.51
CA GLY A 255 4.56 -1.76 2.49
C GLY A 255 4.93 -2.86 3.49
N ILE A 256 5.13 -4.12 3.09
CA ILE A 256 5.54 -5.20 4.01
C ILE A 256 6.71 -6.00 3.44
N HIS A 257 7.69 -6.28 4.30
CA HIS A 257 8.90 -7.05 4.02
C HIS A 257 9.08 -8.08 5.12
N LEU A 258 8.82 -9.35 4.82
CA LEU A 258 8.92 -10.43 5.80
C LEU A 258 9.90 -11.46 5.28
N TYR A 259 10.82 -11.84 6.15
CA TYR A 259 11.89 -12.74 5.77
C TYR A 259 12.17 -13.77 6.85
N ASN A 260 12.12 -15.04 6.45
CA ASN A 260 12.31 -16.19 7.35
C ASN A 260 11.46 -16.09 8.63
N CYS A 261 10.25 -15.56 8.53
CA CYS A 261 9.34 -15.37 9.66
C CYS A 261 8.43 -16.60 9.84
N GLU A 262 7.95 -16.81 11.06
CA GLU A 262 7.03 -17.87 11.43
C GLU A 262 5.74 -17.26 11.99
N ASP A 263 4.58 -17.86 11.72
CA ASP A 263 3.28 -17.44 12.28
C ASP A 263 2.98 -15.93 12.11
N VAL A 264 3.14 -15.42 10.88
CA VAL A 264 2.79 -14.04 10.53
C VAL A 264 1.43 -13.97 9.84
N THR A 265 0.52 -13.14 10.38
CA THR A 265 -0.79 -12.87 9.83
C THR A 265 -0.87 -11.44 9.29
N VAL A 266 -1.37 -11.28 8.05
CA VAL A 266 -1.69 -9.98 7.46
C VAL A 266 -3.13 -10.01 6.98
N GLU A 267 -3.99 -9.19 7.57
CA GLU A 267 -5.44 -9.27 7.33
C GLU A 267 -6.12 -7.90 7.23
N GLY A 268 -7.01 -7.75 6.24
CA GLY A 268 -7.93 -6.60 6.10
C GLY A 268 -7.29 -5.28 5.64
N VAL A 269 -5.96 -5.12 5.77
CA VAL A 269 -5.24 -3.91 5.38
C VAL A 269 -5.15 -3.74 3.86
N ILE A 270 -5.20 -2.50 3.39
CA ILE A 270 -5.06 -2.15 1.97
C ILE A 270 -3.63 -1.68 1.70
N PHE A 271 -2.97 -2.30 0.72
CA PHE A 271 -1.69 -1.81 0.21
C PHE A 271 -1.90 -0.81 -0.91
N ARG A 272 -1.35 0.38 -0.72
CA ARG A 272 -1.33 1.43 -1.73
C ARG A 272 0.11 1.84 -2.02
N ARG A 273 0.32 2.28 -3.26
CA ARG A 273 1.48 3.10 -3.58
C ARG A 273 1.04 4.32 -4.36
N THR A 274 1.01 5.47 -3.69
CA THR A 274 0.52 6.73 -4.26
C THR A 274 1.46 7.29 -5.32
N TYR A 275 2.77 6.99 -5.26
CA TYR A 275 3.76 7.51 -6.22
C TYR A 275 4.85 6.49 -6.58
N CYS A 276 5.19 6.42 -7.87
CA CYS A 276 6.23 5.56 -8.42
C CYS A 276 7.42 6.36 -8.99
N HIS A 277 7.54 7.66 -8.71
CA HIS A 277 8.48 8.55 -9.41
C HIS A 277 9.61 9.13 -8.56
N LYS A 278 10.76 9.36 -9.22
CA LYS A 278 11.82 10.30 -8.79
C LYS A 278 11.21 11.70 -8.68
N ARG A 279 11.16 12.31 -7.50
CA ARG A 279 11.05 13.77 -7.43
C ARG A 279 12.46 14.34 -7.58
N ARG A 280 12.80 14.88 -8.76
CA ARG A 280 13.73 16.02 -8.77
C ARG A 280 12.96 17.19 -8.19
N LEU A 281 13.14 17.45 -6.89
CA LEU A 281 12.84 18.79 -6.36
C LEU A 281 13.62 19.80 -7.22
N PRO A 282 13.03 20.96 -7.59
CA PRO A 282 13.80 22.01 -8.22
C PRO A 282 14.99 22.34 -7.31
N GLN A 283 16.19 22.08 -7.81
CA GLN A 283 17.40 22.65 -7.24
C GLN A 283 17.29 24.16 -7.47
N HIS A 284 17.12 24.90 -6.38
CA HIS A 284 17.32 26.34 -6.28
C HIS A 284 16.51 27.22 -7.24
N CYS A 285 15.44 27.82 -6.71
CA CYS A 285 15.23 29.25 -6.94
C CYS A 285 15.76 29.97 -5.69
N PHE A 286 16.70 30.88 -5.96
CA PHE A 286 17.59 31.63 -5.06
C PHE A 286 18.82 30.87 -4.56
#